data_AF-I3YXZ6-F1
#
_entry.id   AF-I3YXZ6-F1
#
_cell.length_a   1.000
_cell.length_b   1.000
_cell.length_c   1.000
_cell.angle_alpha   90.00
_cell.angle_beta   90.00
_cell.angle_gamma   90.00
#
_symmetry.space_group_name_H-M   'P 1'
#
loop_
_entity.id
_entity.type
_entity.pdbx_description
1 polymer ?
#
loop_
_entity_poly.entity_id
_entity_poly.type
_entity_poly.pdbx_seq_one_letter_code
_entity_poly.pdbx_strand_id
1 'polypeptide(L)'
;MAVCSGLLLKFVAGQLSQFSVFFRLVSHSFLFVGFFFMIYTFLPISDFSTSVYFITLLVLSVILTFMAHFLHRAVLTTEQRLKQIISKLFDFIILETPRKHVSEEKQIEYVISYEKIINEIGDE
;
A
#
# COMPACT_ATOMS: atom_id res chain seq x y z
N MET A 1 -5.01 -0.42 -16.78
CA MET A 1 -3.85 -1.34 -16.67
C MET A 1 -2.54 -0.59 -16.39
N ALA A 2 -2.17 0.46 -17.14
CA ALA A 2 -0.89 1.16 -16.95
C ALA A 2 -0.65 1.70 -15.52
N VAL A 3 -1.66 2.29 -14.87
CA VAL A 3 -1.54 2.78 -13.49
C VAL A 3 -1.27 1.63 -12.51
N CYS A 4 -2.00 0.52 -12.62
CA CYS A 4 -1.81 -0.66 -11.78
C CYS A 4 -0.40 -1.25 -11.96
N SER A 5 0.06 -1.41 -13.20
CA SER A 5 1.42 -1.87 -13.51
C SER A 5 2.48 -0.93 -12.95
N GLY A 6 2.27 0.39 -13.04
CA GLY A 6 3.15 1.39 -12.45
C GLY A 6 3.25 1.27 -10.93
N LEU A 7 2.14 1.07 -10.23
CA LEU A 7 2.12 0.87 -8.77
C LEU A 7 2.80 -0.44 -8.36
N LEU A 8 2.56 -1.54 -9.08
CA LEU A 8 3.20 -2.84 -8.82
C LEU A 8 4.71 -2.76 -9.01
N LEU A 9 5.19 -2.15 -10.10
CA LEU A 9 6.62 -1.93 -10.31
C LEU A 9 7.23 -1.07 -9.20
N LYS A 10 6.47 -0.10 -8.67
CA LYS A 10 6.89 0.71 -7.53
C LYS A 10 7.05 -0.10 -6.26
N PHE A 11 6.14 -1.04 -6.03
CA PHE A 11 6.19 -1.95 -4.89
C PHE A 11 7.40 -2.90 -5.00
N VAL A 12 7.59 -3.53 -6.15
CA VAL A 12 8.73 -4.41 -6.43
C VAL A 12 10.07 -3.68 -6.31
N ALA A 13 10.13 -2.40 -6.74
CA ALA A 13 11.32 -1.56 -6.57
C ALA A 13 11.74 -1.37 -5.10
N GLY A 14 10.78 -1.49 -4.16
CA GLY A 14 11.05 -1.44 -2.72
C GLY A 14 11.66 -2.73 -2.17
N GLN A 15 11.49 -3.85 -2.87
CA GLN A 15 12.00 -5.16 -2.45
C GLN A 15 13.35 -5.50 -3.12
N LEU A 16 13.56 -5.08 -4.38
CA LEU A 16 14.79 -5.33 -5.13
C LEU A 16 15.75 -4.14 -5.06
N SER A 17 16.64 -4.13 -4.07
CA SER A 17 17.58 -3.04 -3.82
C SER A 17 18.51 -2.74 -5.01
N GLN A 18 19.02 -3.77 -5.68
CA GLN A 18 19.99 -3.67 -6.78
C GLN A 18 19.46 -2.95 -8.02
N PHE A 19 18.14 -2.98 -8.28
CA PHE A 19 17.52 -2.35 -9.45
C PHE A 19 16.50 -1.27 -9.08
N SER A 20 16.45 -0.88 -7.80
CA SER A 20 15.41 -0.01 -7.24
C SER A 20 15.25 1.32 -7.99
N VAL A 21 16.35 1.95 -8.43
CA VAL A 21 16.32 3.21 -9.18
C VAL A 21 15.68 3.03 -10.56
N PHE A 22 16.07 1.98 -11.28
CA PHE A 22 15.54 1.67 -12.61
C PHE A 22 14.04 1.35 -12.55
N PHE A 23 13.64 0.44 -11.66
CA PHE A 23 12.22 0.10 -11.49
C PHE A 23 11.38 1.30 -11.04
N ARG A 24 11.94 2.17 -10.20
CA ARG A 24 11.27 3.40 -9.79
C ARG A 24 11.08 4.36 -10.96
N LEU A 25 12.06 4.50 -11.85
CA LEU A 25 11.93 5.37 -13.02
C LEU A 25 10.88 4.83 -14.00
N VAL A 26 10.94 3.54 -14.32
CA VAL A 26 9.95 2.86 -15.17
C VAL A 26 8.55 2.97 -14.57
N SER A 27 8.41 2.77 -13.25
CA SER A 27 7.15 2.94 -12.54
C SER A 27 6.55 4.34 -12.73
N HIS A 28 7.34 5.41 -12.54
CA HIS A 28 6.85 6.77 -12.74
C HIS A 28 6.46 7.04 -14.20
N SER A 29 7.18 6.48 -15.17
CA SER A 29 6.81 6.57 -16.59
C SER A 29 5.46 5.90 -16.87
N PHE A 30 5.22 4.70 -16.33
CA PHE A 30 3.93 4.01 -16.47
C PHE A 30 2.78 4.76 -15.80
N LEU A 31 3.02 5.34 -14.61
CA LEU A 31 2.04 6.18 -13.91
C LEU A 31 1.72 7.44 -14.72
N PHE A 32 2.74 8.13 -15.22
CA PHE A 32 2.57 9.34 -16.03
C PHE A 32 1.75 9.07 -17.29
N VAL A 33 2.13 8.06 -18.07
CA VAL A 33 1.39 7.66 -19.28
C VAL A 33 -0.04 7.24 -18.93
N GLY A 34 -0.21 6.47 -17.85
CA GLY A 34 -1.52 6.05 -17.37
C GLY A 34 -2.44 7.21 -17.00
N PHE A 35 -1.95 8.19 -16.25
CA PHE A 35 -2.73 9.38 -15.90
C PHE A 35 -2.97 10.29 -17.10
N PHE A 36 -2.00 10.45 -17.99
CA PHE A 36 -2.16 11.23 -19.20
C PHE A 36 -3.32 10.72 -20.05
N PHE A 37 -3.34 9.42 -20.37
CA PHE A 37 -4.43 8.82 -21.14
C PHE A 37 -5.76 8.82 -20.38
N MET A 38 -5.72 8.67 -19.06
CA MET A 38 -6.92 8.75 -18.23
C MET A 38 -7.56 10.14 -18.33
N ILE A 39 -6.79 11.21 -18.09
CA ILE A 39 -7.30 12.59 -18.19
C ILE A 39 -7.73 12.88 -19.62
N TYR A 40 -6.95 12.47 -20.63
CA TYR A 40 -7.30 12.65 -22.03
C TYR A 40 -8.66 12.02 -22.39
N THR A 41 -8.96 10.85 -21.81
CA THR A 41 -10.24 10.16 -22.04
C THR A 41 -11.41 10.87 -21.35
N PHE A 42 -11.21 11.40 -20.14
CA PHE A 42 -12.28 12.01 -19.34
C PHE A 42 -12.48 13.50 -19.60
N LEU A 43 -11.47 14.18 -20.12
CA LEU A 43 -11.48 15.61 -20.38
C LEU A 43 -11.41 15.81 -21.90
N PRO A 44 -12.54 15.78 -22.63
CA PRO A 44 -12.54 16.08 -24.06
C PRO A 44 -12.05 17.51 -24.30
N ILE A 45 -11.61 17.79 -25.54
CA ILE A 45 -11.27 19.14 -25.97
C ILE A 45 -12.51 20.02 -25.78
N SER A 46 -12.50 20.84 -24.72
CA SER A 46 -13.39 21.98 -24.57
C SER A 46 -12.78 23.19 -25.28
N ASP A 47 -13.48 24.33 -25.26
CA ASP A 47 -13.26 25.58 -26.03
C ASP A 47 -11.86 26.22 -25.97
N PHE A 48 -10.86 25.54 -25.40
CA PHE A 48 -9.46 25.93 -25.39
C PHE A 48 -8.75 25.61 -26.71
N SER A 49 -7.72 26.40 -27.01
CA SER A 49 -6.79 26.07 -28.09
C SER A 49 -6.08 24.74 -27.82
N THR A 50 -5.76 24.01 -28.90
CA THR A 50 -5.10 22.70 -28.85
C THR A 50 -3.84 22.71 -27.98
N SER A 51 -3.03 23.78 -28.08
CA SER A 51 -1.80 23.94 -27.29
C SER A 51 -2.09 24.03 -25.79
N VAL A 52 -3.08 24.82 -25.39
CA VAL A 52 -3.47 24.99 -23.97
C VAL A 52 -4.00 23.66 -23.42
N TYR A 53 -4.79 22.94 -24.20
CA TYR A 53 -5.31 21.63 -23.82
C TYR A 53 -4.20 20.62 -23.51
N PHE A 54 -3.21 20.46 -24.39
CA PHE A 54 -2.10 19.52 -24.18
C PHE A 54 -1.15 19.94 -23.04
N ILE A 55 -0.89 21.24 -22.88
CA ILE A 55 -0.11 21.75 -21.74
C ILE A 55 -0.83 21.42 -20.43
N THR A 56 -2.15 21.63 -20.37
CA THR A 56 -2.95 21.36 -19.17
C THR A 56 -2.96 19.87 -18.84
N LEU A 57 -3.12 19.00 -19.85
CA LEU A 57 -3.00 17.55 -19.70
C LEU A 57 -1.65 17.14 -19.11
N LEU A 58 -0.56 17.68 -19.66
CA LEU A 58 0.80 17.35 -19.22
C LEU A 58 1.01 17.76 -17.76
N VAL A 59 0.65 18.99 -17.40
CA VAL A 59 0.75 19.51 -16.03
C VAL A 59 -0.06 18.66 -15.06
N LEU A 60 -1.32 18.35 -15.39
CA LEU A 60 -2.20 17.57 -14.52
C LEU A 60 -1.68 16.13 -14.35
N SER A 61 -1.13 15.53 -15.41
CA SER A 61 -0.53 14.18 -15.37
C SER A 61 0.70 14.12 -14.46
N VAL A 62 1.54 15.15 -14.47
CA VAL A 62 2.69 15.26 -13.56
C VAL A 62 2.21 15.37 -12.11
N ILE A 63 1.22 16.24 -11.85
CA ILE A 63 0.64 16.43 -10.51
C ILE A 63 0.06 15.11 -9.98
N LEU A 64 -0.74 14.41 -10.79
CA LEU A 64 -1.34 13.13 -10.40
C LEU A 64 -0.28 12.05 -10.16
N THR A 65 0.79 12.02 -10.96
CA THR A 65 1.92 11.09 -10.75
C THR A 65 2.59 11.35 -9.40
N PHE A 66 2.78 12.61 -9.03
CA PHE A 66 3.34 12.99 -7.73
C PHE A 66 2.37 12.63 -6.59
N MET A 67 1.08 12.95 -6.72
CA MET A 67 0.07 12.57 -5.72
C MET A 67 -0.01 11.05 -5.51
N ALA A 68 -0.03 10.28 -6.60
CA ALA A 68 0.00 8.82 -6.56
C ALA A 68 1.27 8.31 -5.86
N HIS A 69 2.39 9.03 -6.00
CA HIS A 69 3.61 8.67 -5.30
C HIS A 69 3.43 8.70 -3.79
N PHE A 70 2.88 9.79 -3.24
CA PHE A 70 2.65 9.93 -1.80
C PHE A 70 1.54 9.00 -1.31
N LEU A 71 0.45 8.87 -2.06
CA LEU A 71 -0.66 8.01 -1.69
C LEU A 71 -0.20 6.55 -1.55
N HIS A 72 0.56 6.05 -2.53
CA HIS A 72 1.10 4.69 -2.45
C HIS A 72 2.02 4.50 -1.23
N ARG A 73 2.87 5.48 -0.93
CA ARG A 73 3.75 5.43 0.26
C ARG A 73 2.94 5.45 1.56
N ALA A 74 1.90 6.28 1.62
CA ALA A 74 1.01 6.37 2.76
C ALA A 74 0.28 5.04 3.00
N VAL A 75 -0.28 4.43 1.95
CA VAL A 75 -0.94 3.12 2.03
C VAL A 75 -0.01 2.06 2.60
N LEU A 76 1.19 1.90 2.05
CA LEU A 76 2.16 0.92 2.54
C LEU A 76 2.57 1.17 4.00
N THR A 77 2.75 2.44 4.38
CA THR A 77 3.10 2.79 5.76
C THR A 77 1.95 2.50 6.73
N THR A 78 0.72 2.79 6.33
CA THR A 78 -0.48 2.50 7.12
C THR A 78 -0.69 1.01 7.28
N GLU A 79 -0.47 0.22 6.22
CA GLU A 79 -0.55 -1.24 6.27
C GLU A 79 0.47 -1.83 7.27
N GLN A 80 1.73 -1.37 7.20
CA GLN A 80 2.77 -1.79 8.15
C GLN A 80 2.42 -1.43 9.60
N ARG A 81 1.92 -0.22 9.83
CA ARG A 81 1.47 0.22 11.16
C ARG A 81 0.29 -0.60 11.66
N LEU A 82 -0.67 -0.91 10.80
CA LEU A 82 -1.83 -1.71 11.15
C LEU A 82 -1.40 -3.12 11.57
N LYS A 83 -0.52 -3.77 10.79
CA LYS A 83 0.06 -5.07 11.13
C LYS A 83 0.75 -5.04 12.51
N GLN A 84 1.52 -3.99 12.80
CA GLN A 84 2.17 -3.83 14.11
C GLN A 84 1.17 -3.64 15.26
N ILE A 85 0.11 -2.87 15.07
CA ILE A 85 -0.92 -2.67 16.08
C ILE A 85 -1.64 -3.98 16.37
N ILE A 86 -2.00 -4.72 15.32
CA ILE A 86 -2.65 -6.03 15.44
C ILE A 86 -1.75 -7.01 16.20
N SER A 87 -0.47 -7.11 15.81
CA SER A 87 0.51 -7.98 16.50
C SER A 87 0.60 -7.64 17.99
N LYS A 88 0.75 -6.36 18.34
CA LYS A 88 0.82 -5.92 19.74
C LYS A 88 -0.46 -6.21 20.53
N LEU A 89 -1.61 -6.10 19.86
CA LEU A 89 -2.90 -6.38 20.49
C LEU A 89 -3.06 -7.87 20.77
N PHE A 90 -2.62 -8.73 19.85
CA PHE A 90 -2.54 -10.18 20.10
C PHE A 90 -1.56 -10.51 21.23
N ASP A 91 -0.36 -9.92 21.23
CA ASP A 91 0.62 -10.10 22.31
C ASP A 91 0.02 -9.72 23.68
N PHE A 92 -0.71 -8.60 23.74
CA PHE A 92 -1.40 -8.16 24.95
C PHE A 92 -2.50 -9.15 25.40
N ILE A 93 -3.31 -9.65 24.47
CA ILE A 93 -4.37 -10.62 24.78
C ILE A 93 -3.77 -11.93 25.30
N ILE A 94 -2.73 -12.44 24.66
CA ILE A 94 -2.13 -13.74 24.99
C ILE A 94 -1.31 -13.66 26.28
N LEU A 95 -0.55 -12.58 26.48
CA LEU A 95 0.41 -12.52 27.59
C LEU A 95 -0.12 -11.75 28.81
N GLU A 96 -0.90 -10.69 28.60
CA GLU A 96 -1.22 -9.72 29.65
C GLU A 96 -2.63 -9.91 30.23
N THR A 97 -3.58 -10.37 29.40
CA THR A 97 -4.95 -10.68 29.85
C THR A 97 -5.02 -11.86 30.83
N PRO A 98 -4.39 -13.03 30.57
CA PRO A 98 -4.46 -14.16 31.49
C PRO A 98 -3.84 -13.86 32.86
N ARG A 99 -2.76 -13.08 32.89
CA ARG A 99 -2.10 -12.65 34.15
C ARG A 99 -3.01 -11.86 35.09
N LYS A 100 -4.04 -11.21 34.56
CA LYS A 100 -4.88 -10.26 35.32
C LYS A 100 -6.31 -10.75 35.54
N HIS A 101 -6.81 -11.67 34.71
CA HIS A 101 -8.22 -12.11 34.72
C HIS A 101 -8.42 -13.63 34.75
N VAL A 102 -7.35 -14.43 34.62
CA VAL A 102 -7.43 -15.90 34.59
C VAL A 102 -6.67 -16.47 35.78
N SER A 103 -7.30 -17.40 36.49
CA SER A 103 -6.67 -18.16 37.59
C SER A 103 -5.39 -18.86 37.09
N GLU A 104 -4.31 -18.84 37.88
CA GLU A 104 -2.98 -19.34 37.47
C GLU A 104 -3.01 -20.75 36.84
N GLU A 105 -3.86 -21.65 37.34
CA GLU A 105 -4.02 -23.01 36.83
C GLU A 105 -4.53 -23.09 35.38
N LYS A 106 -5.27 -22.08 34.90
CA LYS A 106 -5.85 -22.04 33.55
C LYS A 106 -5.10 -21.13 32.58
N GLN A 107 -4.08 -20.41 33.04
CA GLN A 107 -3.31 -19.49 32.18
C GLN A 107 -2.54 -20.24 31.10
N ILE A 108 -1.98 -21.40 31.43
CA ILE A 108 -1.22 -22.24 30.48
C ILE A 108 -2.14 -22.78 29.38
N GLU A 109 -3.33 -23.27 29.76
CA GLU A 109 -4.33 -23.81 28.83
C GLU A 109 -4.88 -22.71 27.90
N TYR A 110 -5.06 -21.50 28.43
CA TYR A 110 -5.47 -20.33 27.64
C TYR A 110 -4.44 -19.95 26.57
N VAL A 111 -3.14 -19.90 26.92
CA VAL A 111 -2.06 -19.60 25.95
C VAL A 111 -1.97 -20.67 24.87
N ILE A 112 -1.99 -21.95 25.23
CA ILE A 112 -1.90 -23.08 24.28
C ILE A 112 -3.10 -23.06 23.30
N SER A 113 -4.30 -22.75 23.80
CA SER A 113 -5.51 -22.68 22.94
C SER A 113 -5.41 -21.59 21.88
N TYR A 114 -4.89 -20.41 22.22
CA TYR A 114 -4.71 -19.30 21.28
C TYR A 114 -3.55 -19.53 20.32
N GLU A 115 -2.46 -20.15 20.77
CA GLU A 115 -1.34 -20.54 19.91
C GLU A 115 -1.79 -21.54 18.83
N LYS A 116 -2.67 -22.48 19.19
CA LYS A 116 -3.30 -23.40 18.23
C LYS A 116 -4.14 -22.66 17.18
N ILE A 117 -4.97 -21.70 17.60
CA ILE A 117 -5.81 -20.89 16.68
C ILE A 117 -4.92 -20.06 15.73
N ILE A 118 -3.81 -19.51 16.22
CA ILE A 118 -2.89 -18.73 15.38
C ILE A 118 -2.21 -19.61 14.32
N ASN A 119 -1.78 -20.82 14.68
CA ASN A 119 -1.19 -21.75 13.73
C ASN A 119 -2.20 -22.24 12.68
N GLU A 120 -3.46 -22.48 13.07
CA GLU A 120 -4.52 -22.84 12.12
C GLU A 120 -4.81 -21.71 11.12
N ILE A 121 -4.71 -20.44 11.53
CA ILE A 121 -4.87 -19.28 10.64
C ILE A 121 -3.62 -19.05 9.76
N GLY A 122 -2.43 -19.42 10.22
CA GLY A 122 -1.16 -19.22 9.52
C GLY A 122 -0.88 -20.24 8.40
N ASP A 123 -1.59 -21.37 8.39
CA ASP A 123 -1.45 -22.45 7.41
C ASP A 123 -2.41 -22.31 6.19
N GLU A 124 -3.28 -21.28 6.16
CA GLU A 124 -4.11 -20.89 5.00
C GLU A 124 -3.48 -19.77 4.16
#